data_AF-A0A925L3T4-F1
#
_entry.id   AF-A0A925L3T4-F1
#
_cell.length_a   1.000
_cell.length_b   1.000
_cell.length_c   1.000
_cell.angle_alpha   90.00
_cell.angle_beta   90.00
_cell.angle_gamma   90.00
#
_symmetry.space_group_name_H-M   'P 1'
#
loop_
_entity.id
_entity.type
_entity.pdbx_description
1 polymer ?
#
loop_
_entity_poly.entity_id
_entity_poly.type
_entity_poly.pdbx_seq_one_letter_code
_entity_poly.pdbx_strand_id
1 'polypeptide(L)'
;MSGTPIFDPETGEILSEGQASTSGAGGDQPPAFPVMSLDDARAALVREHGVAVGKDDPLLMVVTLHQGFVRDYDRMLARHDEAIRNLLGATGNACAEAVEAVLASLKDKTIKASLDQAFALVERQAVAMADLHRSIRRHRLVMILLTILTVAGCGLTLSILTSIIR
;
A
#
# COMPACT_ATOMS: atom_id res chain seq x y z
N MET A 1 16.99 -24.50 2.26
CA MET A 1 17.41 -23.97 0.95
C MET A 1 16.28 -23.06 0.46
N SER A 2 16.47 -21.75 0.56
CA SER A 2 15.49 -20.72 0.22
C SER A 2 15.39 -20.56 -1.29
N GLY A 3 14.27 -20.97 -1.89
CA GLY A 3 13.94 -20.63 -3.28
C GLY A 3 13.41 -19.21 -3.35
N THR A 4 14.15 -18.30 -3.97
CA THR A 4 13.67 -16.95 -4.27
C THR A 4 12.62 -17.02 -5.37
N PRO A 5 11.49 -16.29 -5.24
CA PRO A 5 10.46 -16.28 -6.28
C PRO A 5 11.02 -15.69 -7.57
N ILE A 6 10.87 -16.45 -8.68
CA ILE A 6 11.22 -16.00 -10.02
C ILE A 6 10.11 -15.10 -10.54
N PHE A 7 10.49 -13.88 -10.91
CA PHE A 7 9.63 -12.86 -11.50
C PHE A 7 9.81 -12.88 -13.01
N ASP A 8 8.70 -12.92 -13.76
CA ASP A 8 8.73 -12.78 -15.23
C ASP A 8 8.55 -11.29 -15.61
N PRO A 9 9.55 -10.65 -16.23
CA PRO A 9 9.55 -9.21 -16.48
C PRO A 9 8.65 -8.76 -17.64
N GLU A 10 8.06 -9.65 -18.45
CA GLU A 10 7.22 -9.23 -19.59
C GLU A 10 5.72 -9.13 -19.27
N THR A 11 5.23 -9.90 -18.29
CA THR A 11 3.79 -9.97 -17.95
C THR A 11 3.44 -9.44 -16.56
N GLY A 12 4.43 -9.26 -15.68
CA GLY A 12 4.21 -8.76 -14.31
C GLY A 12 3.45 -9.72 -13.39
N GLU A 13 3.21 -10.96 -13.84
CA GLU A 13 2.61 -12.00 -13.02
C GLU A 13 3.67 -12.77 -12.23
N ILE A 14 3.34 -13.05 -10.98
CA ILE A 14 4.10 -13.97 -10.14
C ILE A 14 3.63 -15.36 -10.58
N LEU A 15 4.53 -16.17 -11.16
CA LEU A 15 4.24 -17.57 -11.48
C LEU A 15 4.14 -18.39 -10.18
N SER A 16 3.06 -18.17 -9.43
CA SER A 16 2.59 -19.09 -8.41
C SER A 16 1.54 -19.97 -9.07
N GLU A 17 1.87 -21.25 -9.26
CA GLU A 17 1.07 -22.37 -8.78
C GLU A 17 1.49 -23.66 -9.50
N GLY A 18 2.26 -24.48 -8.78
CA GLY A 18 2.23 -25.92 -8.94
C GLY A 18 1.41 -26.51 -7.80
N GLN A 19 0.19 -26.94 -8.14
CA GLN A 19 -0.75 -27.75 -7.34
C GLN A 19 -1.56 -27.05 -6.23
N ALA A 20 -2.69 -26.51 -6.67
CA ALA A 20 -3.96 -26.68 -6.00
C ALA A 20 -4.19 -28.17 -5.64
N SER A 21 -3.94 -28.50 -4.37
CA SER A 21 -4.59 -29.60 -3.68
C SER A 21 -5.76 -29.01 -2.92
N THR A 22 -6.90 -28.84 -3.59
CA THR A 22 -8.18 -28.65 -2.90
C THR A 22 -8.56 -29.96 -2.20
N SER A 23 -8.09 -30.14 -0.97
CA SER A 23 -8.72 -30.98 0.04
C SER A 23 -8.73 -30.19 1.35
N GLY A 24 -9.93 -30.00 1.90
CA GLY A 24 -10.25 -28.98 2.89
C GLY A 24 -9.39 -28.93 4.15
N ALA A 25 -9.39 -27.73 4.75
CA ALA A 25 -9.24 -27.52 6.19
C ALA A 25 -8.09 -28.29 6.87
N GLY A 26 -6.85 -28.03 6.47
CA GLY A 26 -5.67 -28.43 7.22
C GLY A 26 -5.11 -27.22 7.96
N GLY A 27 -5.62 -26.94 9.16
CA GLY A 27 -4.86 -26.14 10.11
C GLY A 27 -3.51 -26.82 10.30
N ASP A 28 -2.43 -26.06 10.17
CA ASP A 28 -1.06 -26.47 10.50
C ASP A 28 -0.95 -26.62 12.02
N GLN A 29 -1.77 -27.52 12.55
CA GLN A 29 -1.78 -27.90 13.95
C GLN A 29 -0.55 -28.80 14.09
N PRO A 30 0.44 -28.41 14.92
CA PRO A 30 1.61 -29.25 15.15
C PRO A 30 1.11 -30.66 15.52
N PRO A 31 1.82 -31.73 15.10
CA PRO A 31 1.38 -33.09 15.34
C PRO A 31 1.00 -33.21 16.80
N ALA A 32 -0.29 -33.43 17.05
CA ALA A 32 -0.77 -33.60 18.40
C ALA A 32 -0.03 -34.83 18.93
N PHE A 33 0.85 -34.63 19.92
CA PHE A 33 1.40 -35.74 20.68
C PHE A 33 0.33 -36.10 21.70
N PRO A 34 -0.53 -37.11 21.44
CA PRO A 34 -1.55 -37.47 22.40
C PRO A 34 -0.86 -37.86 23.70
N VAL A 35 -1.19 -37.15 24.77
CA VAL A 35 -0.68 -37.47 26.10
C VAL A 35 -1.16 -38.88 26.43
N MET A 36 -0.23 -39.82 26.52
CA MET A 36 -0.50 -41.23 26.81
C MET A 36 -1.18 -41.33 28.18
N SER A 37 -2.37 -41.92 28.25
CA SER A 37 -3.11 -42.05 29.50
C SER A 37 -2.43 -43.06 30.43
N LEU A 38 -2.73 -43.02 31.74
CA LEU A 38 -2.16 -43.98 32.70
C LEU A 38 -2.59 -45.41 32.40
N ASP A 39 -3.80 -45.59 31.89
CA ASP A 39 -4.34 -46.90 31.53
C ASP A 39 -3.70 -47.41 30.24
N ASP A 40 -3.42 -46.53 29.28
CA ASP A 40 -2.65 -46.87 28.08
C ASP A 40 -1.19 -47.21 28.43
N ALA A 41 -0.59 -46.50 29.40
CA ALA A 41 0.74 -46.82 29.90
C ALA A 41 0.80 -48.18 30.59
N ARG A 42 -0.20 -48.51 31.40
CA ARG A 42 -0.32 -49.83 32.01
C ARG A 42 -0.50 -50.92 30.95
N ALA A 43 -1.37 -50.69 29.97
CA ALA A 43 -1.62 -51.64 28.88
C ALA A 43 -0.38 -51.85 28.00
N ALA A 44 0.39 -50.78 27.72
CA ALA A 44 1.64 -50.87 26.96
C ALA A 44 2.71 -51.66 27.71
N LEU A 45 2.89 -51.42 29.01
CA LEU A 45 3.85 -52.15 29.85
C LEU A 45 3.51 -53.64 29.95
N VAL A 46 2.22 -53.99 30.07
CA VAL A 46 1.76 -55.38 30.06
C VAL A 46 1.99 -56.02 28.68
N ARG A 47 1.68 -55.31 27.59
CA ARG A 47 1.79 -55.84 26.22
C ARG A 47 3.22 -56.07 25.77
N GLU A 48 4.13 -55.12 26.07
CA GLU A 48 5.50 -55.13 25.54
C GLU A 48 6.50 -55.79 26.48
N HIS A 49 6.25 -55.73 27.79
CA HIS A 49 7.18 -56.24 28.80
C HIS A 49 6.58 -57.36 29.67
N GLY A 50 5.28 -57.67 29.54
CA GLY A 50 4.63 -58.72 30.31
C GLY A 50 4.49 -58.41 31.80
N VAL A 51 4.74 -57.18 32.23
CA VAL A 51 4.74 -56.78 33.64
C VAL A 51 3.39 -56.18 34.02
N ALA A 52 2.70 -56.80 34.98
CA ALA A 52 1.49 -56.24 35.58
C ALA A 52 1.88 -55.21 36.65
N VAL A 53 1.64 -53.94 36.35
CA VAL A 53 2.04 -52.81 37.20
C VAL A 53 0.91 -52.43 38.16
N GLY A 54 1.21 -52.47 39.46
CA GLY A 54 0.30 -52.07 40.54
C GLY A 54 0.05 -50.56 40.57
N LYS A 55 -0.97 -50.11 41.31
CA LYS A 55 -1.34 -48.67 41.38
C LYS A 55 -0.29 -47.81 42.09
N ASP A 56 0.48 -48.42 43.00
CA ASP A 56 1.53 -47.77 43.79
C ASP A 56 2.94 -47.95 43.19
N ASP A 57 3.04 -48.41 41.95
CA ASP A 57 4.32 -48.63 41.30
C ASP A 57 5.01 -47.28 40.95
N PRO A 58 6.30 -47.10 41.29
CA PRO A 58 7.04 -45.88 40.96
C PRO A 58 7.04 -45.55 39.46
N LEU A 59 6.90 -46.53 38.56
CA LEU A 59 6.83 -46.28 37.12
C LEU A 59 5.59 -45.46 36.74
N LEU A 60 4.44 -45.73 37.35
CA LEU A 60 3.22 -44.93 37.12
C LEU A 60 3.31 -43.54 37.76
N MET A 61 4.09 -43.39 38.83
CA MET A 61 4.40 -42.09 39.42
C MET A 61 5.24 -41.22 38.48
N VAL A 62 6.18 -41.81 37.72
CA VAL A 62 6.94 -41.09 36.69
C VAL A 62 6.04 -40.68 35.52
N VAL A 63 5.15 -41.57 35.06
CA VAL A 63 4.19 -41.24 33.99
C VAL A 63 3.26 -40.10 34.41
N THR A 64 2.75 -40.10 35.64
CA THR A 64 1.92 -38.99 36.16
C THR A 64 2.69 -37.67 36.22
N LEU A 65 3.95 -37.70 36.65
CA LEU A 65 4.79 -36.50 36.68
C LEU A 65 5.08 -35.97 35.28
N HIS A 66 5.32 -36.86 34.31
CA HIS A 66 5.52 -36.48 32.91
C HIS A 66 4.25 -35.90 32.28
N GLN A 67 3.08 -36.50 32.57
CA GLN A 67 1.78 -35.93 32.16
C GLN A 67 1.55 -34.54 32.75
N GLY A 68 1.92 -34.33 34.03
CA GLY A 68 1.88 -33.01 34.66
C GLY A 68 2.78 -32.00 33.94
N PHE A 69 4.03 -32.40 33.66
CA PHE A 69 4.99 -31.57 32.93
C PHE A 69 4.49 -31.17 31.54
N VAL A 70 3.93 -32.10 30.75
CA VAL A 70 3.37 -31.78 29.43
C VAL A 70 2.22 -30.78 29.53
N ARG A 71 1.34 -30.92 30.53
CA ARG A 71 0.24 -29.97 30.74
C ARG A 71 0.73 -28.57 31.12
N ASP A 72 1.77 -28.49 31.95
CA ASP A 72 2.40 -27.21 32.28
C ASP A 72 3.10 -26.59 31.07
N TYR A 73 3.72 -27.43 30.23
CA TYR A 73 4.35 -27.01 28.99
C TYR A 73 3.33 -26.46 27.98
N ASP A 74 2.19 -27.14 27.79
CA ASP A 74 1.08 -26.66 26.95
C ASP A 74 0.54 -25.32 27.44
N ARG A 75 0.43 -25.15 28.77
CA ARG A 75 0.02 -23.87 29.35
C ARG A 75 1.04 -22.76 29.10
N MET A 76 2.34 -23.09 29.14
CA MET A 76 3.40 -22.13 28.82
C MET A 76 3.38 -21.74 27.34
N LEU A 77 3.21 -22.73 26.44
CA LEU A 77 3.05 -22.52 25.01
C LEU A 77 1.87 -21.60 24.72
N ALA A 78 0.70 -21.85 25.30
CA ALA A 78 -0.48 -21.01 25.11
C ALA A 78 -0.24 -19.55 25.50
N ARG A 79 0.49 -19.30 26.59
CA ARG A 79 0.87 -17.93 27.02
C ARG A 79 1.84 -17.26 26.06
N HIS A 80 2.81 -18.01 25.53
CA HIS A 80 3.73 -17.51 24.50
C HIS A 80 2.98 -17.14 23.22
N ASP A 81 2.06 -18.01 22.81
CA ASP A 81 1.23 -17.83 21.63
C ASP A 81 0.38 -16.56 21.71
N GLU A 82 -0.21 -16.30 22.88
CA GLU A 82 -0.94 -15.06 23.16
C GLU A 82 -0.02 -13.83 23.14
N ALA A 83 1.17 -13.93 23.75
CA ALA A 83 2.15 -12.85 23.75
C ALA A 83 2.64 -12.49 22.34
N ILE A 84 2.88 -13.50 21.49
CA ILE A 84 3.28 -13.31 20.08
C ILE A 84 2.16 -12.64 19.30
N ARG A 85 0.90 -13.09 19.46
CA ARG A 85 -0.26 -12.45 18.81
C ARG A 85 -0.40 -10.99 19.21
N ASN A 86 -0.22 -10.68 20.49
CA ASN A 86 -0.27 -9.30 20.98
C ASN A 86 0.87 -8.44 20.43
N LEU A 87 2.10 -8.96 20.42
CA LEU A 87 3.26 -8.26 19.87
C LEU A 87 3.07 -7.99 18.36
N LEU A 88 2.61 -8.99 17.61
CA LEU A 88 2.38 -8.87 16.18
C LEU A 88 1.24 -7.90 15.87
N GLY A 89 0.17 -7.91 16.67
CA GLY A 89 -0.92 -6.95 16.57
C GLY A 89 -0.46 -5.51 16.85
N ALA A 90 0.31 -5.30 17.92
CA ALA A 90 0.85 -3.98 18.25
C ALA A 90 1.82 -3.47 17.18
N THR A 91 2.74 -4.32 16.72
CA THR A 91 3.72 -3.97 15.67
C THR A 91 3.04 -3.74 14.33
N GLY A 92 2.04 -4.56 13.98
CA GLY A 92 1.25 -4.42 12.76
C GLY A 92 0.46 -3.13 12.74
N ASN A 93 -0.21 -2.78 13.84
CA ASN A 93 -0.96 -1.53 13.95
C ASN A 93 -0.03 -0.30 13.90
N ALA A 94 1.11 -0.35 14.61
CA ALA A 94 2.10 0.73 14.55
C ALA A 94 2.68 0.91 13.14
N CYS A 95 2.92 -0.17 12.40
CA CYS A 95 3.37 -0.12 11.02
C CYS A 95 2.31 0.49 10.10
N ALA A 96 1.04 0.08 10.25
CA ALA A 96 -0.08 0.63 9.49
C ALA A 96 -0.23 2.14 9.74
N GLU A 97 -0.22 2.57 11.00
CA GLU A 97 -0.28 3.99 11.37
C GLU A 97 0.90 4.79 10.80
N ALA A 98 2.12 4.24 10.85
CA ALA A 98 3.30 4.89 10.27
C ALA A 98 3.19 5.04 8.75
N VAL A 99 2.70 4.00 8.06
CA VAL A 99 2.48 4.03 6.61
C VAL A 99 1.40 5.05 6.25
N GLU A 100 0.29 5.09 6.97
CA GLU A 100 -0.77 6.08 6.77
C GLU A 100 -0.28 7.51 7.00
N ALA A 101 0.52 7.73 8.06
CA ALA A 101 1.11 9.04 8.34
C ALA A 101 2.07 9.49 7.22
N VAL A 102 2.90 8.57 6.71
CA VAL A 102 3.81 8.85 5.58
C VAL A 102 3.03 9.14 4.31
N LEU A 103 1.97 8.38 4.02
CA LEU A 103 1.06 8.62 2.89
C LEU A 103 0.36 9.98 2.99
N ALA A 104 -0.13 10.34 4.17
CA ALA A 104 -0.74 11.63 4.42
C ALA A 104 0.26 12.78 4.21
N SER A 105 1.48 12.64 4.71
CA SER A 105 2.54 13.65 4.53
C SER A 105 2.96 13.78 3.06
N LEU A 106 3.10 12.67 2.35
CA LEU A 106 3.40 12.64 0.92
C LEU A 106 2.27 13.31 0.13
N LYS A 107 1.00 12.96 0.40
CA LYS A 107 -0.16 13.59 -0.23
C LYS A 107 -0.15 15.11 -0.01
N ASP A 108 0.06 15.57 1.22
CA ASP A 108 0.07 17.00 1.53
C ASP A 108 1.23 17.73 0.83
N LYS A 109 2.43 17.14 0.86
CA LYS A 109 3.61 17.68 0.14
C LYS A 109 3.42 17.70 -1.38
N THR A 110 2.85 16.64 -1.96
CA THR A 110 2.60 16.55 -3.41
C THR A 110 1.50 17.51 -3.84
N ILE A 111 0.43 17.66 -3.05
CA ILE A 111 -0.62 18.65 -3.32
C ILE A 111 -0.04 20.06 -3.23
N LYS A 112 0.73 20.36 -2.18
CA LYS A 112 1.36 21.67 -2.04
C LYS A 112 2.34 21.97 -3.17
N ALA A 113 3.20 21.02 -3.53
CA ALA A 113 4.14 21.19 -4.64
C ALA A 113 3.43 21.36 -5.99
N SER A 114 2.36 20.60 -6.24
CA SER A 114 1.59 20.74 -7.48
C SER A 114 0.81 22.06 -7.54
N LEU A 115 0.32 22.55 -6.40
CA LEU A 115 -0.36 23.84 -6.27
C LEU A 115 0.62 25.01 -6.40
N ASP A 116 1.81 24.94 -5.79
CA ASP A 116 2.88 25.92 -5.99
C ASP A 116 3.33 25.97 -7.46
N GLN A 117 3.43 24.81 -8.11
CA GLN A 117 3.76 24.74 -9.54
C GLN A 117 2.64 25.30 -10.42
N ALA A 118 1.37 25.04 -10.09
CA ALA A 118 0.22 25.64 -10.78
C ALA A 118 0.20 27.16 -10.59
N PHE A 119 0.47 27.67 -9.39
CA PHE A 119 0.55 29.11 -9.14
C PHE A 119 1.71 29.76 -9.90
N ALA A 120 2.89 29.13 -9.94
CA ALA A 120 4.01 29.62 -10.75
C ALA A 120 3.67 29.66 -12.25
N LEU A 121 2.90 28.68 -12.74
CA LEU A 121 2.44 28.67 -14.13
C LEU A 121 1.39 29.76 -14.40
N VAL A 122 0.46 29.97 -13.47
CA VAL A 122 -0.56 31.03 -13.55
C VAL A 122 0.07 32.41 -13.49
N GLU A 123 1.08 32.62 -12.65
CA GLU A 123 1.80 33.89 -12.57
C GLU A 123 2.55 34.18 -13.87
N ARG A 124 3.23 33.17 -14.44
CA ARG A 124 3.85 33.29 -15.77
C ARG A 124 2.81 33.60 -16.85
N GLN A 125 1.64 32.98 -16.80
CA GLN A 125 0.55 33.24 -17.75
C GLN A 125 -0.04 34.64 -17.56
N ALA A 126 -0.18 35.13 -16.33
CA ALA A 126 -0.66 36.48 -16.04
C ALA A 126 0.29 37.55 -16.59
N VAL A 127 1.61 37.35 -16.45
CA VAL A 127 2.63 38.23 -17.02
C VAL A 127 2.60 38.19 -18.55
N ALA A 128 2.54 37.00 -19.16
CA ALA A 128 2.44 36.85 -20.61
C ALA A 128 1.17 37.50 -21.18
N MET A 129 0.05 37.40 -20.46
CA MET A 129 -1.22 38.00 -20.84
C MET A 129 -1.20 39.53 -20.71
N ALA A 130 -0.50 40.08 -19.71
CA ALA A 130 -0.29 41.52 -19.57
C ALA A 130 0.54 42.10 -20.74
N ASP A 131 1.56 41.37 -21.18
CA ASP A 131 2.39 41.77 -22.32
C ASP A 131 1.64 41.66 -23.65
N LEU A 132 0.85 40.61 -23.86
CA LEU A 132 -0.04 40.50 -25.02
C LEU A 132 -1.02 41.68 -25.06
N HIS A 133 -1.62 42.02 -23.92
CA HIS A 133 -2.58 43.11 -23.82
C HIS A 133 -1.94 44.47 -24.16
N ARG A 134 -0.70 44.71 -23.73
CA ARG A 134 0.07 45.92 -24.12
C ARG A 134 0.38 45.94 -25.60
N SER A 135 0.77 44.80 -26.18
CA SER A 135 1.03 44.69 -27.62
C SER A 135 -0.23 44.96 -28.44
N ILE A 136 -1.37 44.38 -28.06
CA ILE A 136 -2.67 44.59 -28.72
C ILE A 136 -3.09 46.06 -28.65
N ARG A 137 -2.91 46.75 -27.52
CA ARG A 137 -3.21 48.19 -27.43
C ARG A 137 -2.37 49.02 -28.39
N ARG A 138 -1.07 48.72 -28.51
CA ARG A 138 -0.18 49.40 -29.46
C ARG A 138 -0.60 49.15 -30.90
N HIS A 139 -0.88 47.91 -31.27
CA HIS A 139 -1.35 47.56 -32.62
C HIS A 139 -2.71 48.20 -32.94
N ARG A 140 -3.63 48.23 -31.97
CA ARG A 140 -4.93 48.88 -32.13
C ARG A 140 -4.78 50.39 -32.38
N LEU A 141 -3.86 51.07 -31.70
CA LEU A 141 -3.58 52.48 -31.96
C LEU A 141 -3.04 52.72 -33.37
N VAL A 142 -2.08 51.90 -33.81
CA VAL A 142 -1.51 51.99 -35.17
C VAL A 142 -2.58 51.75 -36.23
N MET A 143 -3.44 50.74 -36.05
CA MET A 143 -4.53 50.45 -36.98
C MET A 143 -5.54 51.60 -37.05
N ILE A 144 -5.92 52.20 -35.92
CA ILE A 144 -6.82 53.37 -35.91
C ILE A 144 -6.19 54.54 -36.68
N LEU A 145 -4.90 54.82 -36.46
CA LEU A 145 -4.18 55.88 -37.17
C LEU A 145 -4.16 55.63 -38.68
N LEU A 146 -3.80 54.41 -39.11
CA LEU A 146 -3.77 54.04 -40.53
C LEU A 146 -5.17 54.13 -41.16
N THR A 147 -6.21 53.72 -40.44
CA THR A 147 -7.61 53.80 -40.93
C THR A 147 -8.03 55.25 -41.13
N ILE A 148 -7.71 56.15 -40.19
CA ILE A 148 -7.98 57.60 -40.31
C ILE A 148 -7.24 58.20 -41.51
N LEU A 149 -5.97 57.82 -41.70
CA LEU A 149 -5.16 58.33 -42.81
C LEU A 149 -5.73 57.90 -44.17
N THR A 150 -6.16 56.64 -44.30
CA THR A 150 -6.80 56.14 -45.52
C THR A 150 -8.12 56.84 -45.81
N VAL A 151 -8.97 57.04 -44.79
CA VAL A 151 -10.25 57.77 -44.93
C VAL A 151 -10.01 59.23 -45.32
N ALA A 152 -9.03 59.90 -44.72
CA ALA A 152 -8.67 61.27 -45.06
C ALA A 152 -8.15 61.38 -46.50
N GLY A 153 -7.32 60.44 -46.94
CA GLY A 153 -6.84 60.35 -48.33
C GLY A 153 -7.98 60.19 -49.34
N CYS A 154 -8.92 59.27 -49.08
CA CYS A 154 -10.12 59.11 -49.90
C CYS A 154 -11.01 60.36 -49.90
N GLY A 155 -11.13 61.06 -48.77
CA GLY A 155 -11.88 62.31 -48.68
C GLY A 155 -11.25 63.43 -49.52
N LEU A 156 -9.92 63.56 -49.50
CA LEU A 156 -9.19 64.55 -50.30
C LEU A 156 -9.33 64.27 -51.81
N THR A 157 -9.22 63.02 -52.24
CA THR A 157 -9.38 62.68 -53.67
C THR A 157 -10.80 62.98 -54.15
N LEU A 158 -11.82 62.67 -53.36
CA LEU A 158 -13.21 63.03 -53.65
C LEU A 158 -13.42 64.54 -53.69
N SER A 159 -12.84 65.29 -52.74
CA SER A 159 -12.92 66.75 -52.70
C SER A 159 -12.31 67.39 -53.94
N ILE A 160 -11.13 66.93 -54.37
CA ILE A 160 -10.46 67.42 -55.59
C ILE A 160 -11.33 67.13 -56.81
N LEU A 161 -11.89 65.91 -56.93
CA LEU A 161 -12.75 65.54 -58.05
C LEU A 161 -14.02 66.40 -58.10
N THR A 162 -14.65 66.68 -56.96
CA THR A 162 -15.82 67.57 -56.90
C THR A 162 -15.50 69.03 -57.24
N SER A 163 -14.29 69.50 -56.94
CA SER A 163 -13.86 70.86 -57.26
C SER A 163 -13.52 71.07 -58.73
N ILE A 164 -13.21 70.00 -59.48
CA ILE A 164 -12.92 70.07 -60.93
C ILE A 164 -14.20 69.95 -61.76
N ILE A 165 -15.21 69.21 -61.26
CA ILE A 165 -16.50 69.01 -61.92
C ILE A 165 -17.44 70.22 -61.76
N ARG A 166 -17.21 71.06 -60.75
CA ARG A 166 -18.01 72.25 -60.44
C ARG A 166 -17.36 73.51 -60.98
#